data_AF-A0AA96YP28-F1
#
_entry.id   AF-A0AA96YP28-F1
#
_cell.length_a   1.000
_cell.length_b   1.000
_cell.length_c   1.000
_cell.angle_alpha   90.00
_cell.angle_beta   90.00
_cell.angle_gamma   90.00
#
_symmetry.space_group_name_H-M   'P 1'
#
loop_
_entity.id
_entity.type
_entity.pdbx_description
1 polymer ?
#
loop_
_entity_poly.entity_id
_entity_poly.type
_entity_poly.pdbx_seq_one_letter_code
_entity_poly.pdbx_strand_id
1 'polypeptide(L)'
;MKYIFYLFIFFPMLSLADTNKNKEYWYDGCPKYSDEKISSLSNKSVESIDELALNYSAEQLKDKEKEIECNLRNISERKKSLLEELKKMDEPIKK
;
A
#
# COMPACT_ATOMS: atom_id res chain seq x y z
N MET A 1 50.51 1.70 -27.41
CA MET A 1 49.06 1.72 -27.67
C MET A 1 48.36 1.14 -26.44
N LYS A 2 47.97 1.98 -25.48
CA LYS A 2 47.31 1.56 -24.23
C LYS A 2 45.80 1.59 -24.46
N TYR A 3 45.18 0.42 -24.49
CA TYR A 3 43.72 0.26 -24.53
C TYR A 3 43.15 0.58 -23.15
N ILE A 4 42.47 1.70 -23.00
CA ILE A 4 41.65 2.00 -21.83
C ILE A 4 40.20 1.81 -22.28
N PHE A 5 39.63 0.67 -21.91
CA PHE A 5 38.23 0.31 -22.08
C PHE A 5 37.36 1.29 -21.30
N TYR A 6 36.76 2.26 -21.99
CA TYR A 6 35.63 3.03 -21.47
C TYR A 6 34.34 2.24 -21.71
N LEU A 7 34.00 1.34 -20.78
CA LEU A 7 32.66 0.78 -20.67
C LEU A 7 31.84 1.67 -19.73
N PHE A 8 31.35 2.79 -20.27
CA PHE A 8 30.20 3.46 -19.69
C PHE A 8 28.98 2.58 -19.93
N ILE A 9 28.68 1.70 -18.98
CA ILE A 9 27.40 1.04 -18.89
C ILE A 9 26.41 2.12 -18.47
N PHE A 10 25.81 2.78 -19.46
CA PHE A 10 24.53 3.47 -19.30
C PHE A 10 23.51 2.41 -18.89
N PHE A 11 23.36 2.19 -17.59
CA PHE A 11 22.19 1.51 -17.06
C PHE A 11 20.98 2.38 -17.43
N PRO A 12 20.07 1.93 -18.31
CA PRO A 12 18.82 2.64 -18.45
C PRO A 12 18.12 2.57 -17.10
N MET A 13 17.70 3.72 -16.58
CA MET A 13 16.74 3.79 -15.48
C MET A 13 15.54 2.93 -15.90
N LEU A 14 15.43 1.75 -15.30
CA LEU A 14 14.18 1.02 -15.26
C LEU A 14 13.25 1.86 -14.39
N SER A 15 12.55 2.81 -15.00
CA SER A 15 11.30 3.33 -14.45
C SER A 15 10.40 2.12 -14.28
N LEU A 16 10.28 1.65 -13.05
CA LEU A 16 9.24 0.73 -12.60
C LEU A 16 7.90 1.44 -12.78
N ALA A 17 7.45 1.57 -14.03
CA ALA A 17 6.05 1.82 -14.31
C ALA A 17 5.33 0.56 -13.82
N ASP A 18 4.70 0.66 -12.65
CA ASP A 18 3.88 -0.38 -12.04
C ASP A 18 2.74 -0.70 -13.03
N THR A 19 2.94 -1.74 -13.86
CA THR A 19 2.08 -2.14 -14.97
C THR A 19 0.81 -2.85 -14.49
N ASN A 20 0.24 -2.39 -13.38
CA ASN A 20 -0.94 -3.01 -12.79
C ASN A 20 -2.20 -2.32 -13.35
N LYS A 21 -2.50 -2.62 -14.62
CA LYS A 21 -3.59 -2.03 -15.41
C LYS A 21 -5.01 -2.26 -14.87
N ASN A 22 -5.16 -3.00 -13.77
CA ASN A 22 -6.45 -3.26 -13.10
C ASN A 22 -6.46 -2.84 -11.62
N LYS A 23 -5.54 -1.97 -11.16
CA LYS A 23 -5.66 -1.41 -9.81
C LYS A 23 -6.85 -0.46 -9.77
N GLU A 24 -7.92 -0.87 -9.11
CA GLU A 24 -8.96 0.07 -8.66
C GLU A 24 -8.39 0.93 -7.53
N TYR A 25 -8.80 2.19 -7.47
CA TYR A 25 -8.36 3.15 -6.46
C TYR A 25 -9.55 3.70 -5.68
N TRP A 26 -9.34 4.03 -4.41
CA TRP A 26 -10.31 4.80 -3.62
C TRP A 26 -10.23 6.29 -3.96
N TYR A 27 -9.01 6.78 -4.19
CA TYR A 27 -8.63 8.12 -4.61
C TYR A 27 -7.18 8.08 -5.12
N ASP A 28 -6.70 9.18 -5.72
CA ASP A 28 -5.34 9.26 -6.24
C ASP A 28 -4.28 8.88 -5.19
N GLY A 29 -3.47 7.87 -5.53
CA GLY A 29 -2.42 7.37 -4.64
C GLY A 29 -2.88 6.34 -3.60
N CYS A 30 -4.17 6.00 -3.51
CA CYS A 30 -4.66 4.94 -2.62
C CYS A 30 -5.32 3.77 -3.39
N PRO A 31 -4.57 2.72 -3.74
CA PRO A 31 -5.13 1.56 -4.42
C PRO A 31 -6.00 0.75 -3.47
N LYS A 32 -7.00 0.06 -4.02
CA LYS A 32 -7.77 -0.96 -3.30
C LYS A 32 -6.89 -2.17 -3.03
N TYR A 33 -6.97 -2.70 -1.82
CA TYR A 33 -6.15 -3.82 -1.37
C TYR A 33 -6.90 -5.15 -1.56
N SER A 34 -6.16 -6.22 -1.81
CA SER A 34 -6.70 -7.58 -1.68
C SER A 34 -6.88 -7.94 -0.21
N ASP A 35 -7.69 -8.96 0.06
CA ASP A 35 -7.89 -9.49 1.41
C ASP A 35 -6.57 -9.97 2.03
N GLU A 36 -5.66 -10.57 1.25
CA GLU A 36 -4.35 -10.99 1.79
C GLU A 36 -3.52 -9.79 2.26
N LYS A 37 -3.55 -8.69 1.50
CA LYS A 37 -2.85 -7.47 1.87
C LYS A 37 -3.47 -6.81 3.09
N ILE A 38 -4.80 -6.80 3.22
CA ILE A 38 -5.46 -6.25 4.42
C ILE A 38 -5.11 -7.09 5.66
N SER A 39 -5.10 -8.42 5.52
CA SER A 39 -4.76 -9.34 6.61
C SER A 39 -3.33 -9.11 7.13
N SER A 40 -2.37 -8.84 6.24
CA SER A 40 -0.97 -8.60 6.64
C SER A 40 -0.76 -7.29 7.41
N LEU A 41 -1.70 -6.34 7.36
CA LEU A 41 -1.61 -5.08 8.13
C LEU A 41 -1.76 -5.28 9.64
N SER A 42 -2.40 -6.37 10.08
CA SER A 42 -2.67 -6.64 11.50
C SER A 42 -1.41 -6.83 12.35
N ASN A 43 -0.28 -7.18 11.73
CA ASN A 43 0.98 -7.49 12.41
C ASN A 43 1.99 -6.33 12.38
N LYS A 44 1.59 -5.14 11.91
CA LYS A 44 2.52 -4.01 11.78
C LYS A 44 2.76 -3.37 13.16
N SER A 45 4.01 -3.36 13.61
CA SER A 45 4.41 -2.66 14.83
C SER A 45 4.36 -1.14 14.62
N VAL A 46 4.04 -0.40 15.68
CA VAL A 46 4.06 1.06 15.69
C VAL A 46 5.40 1.53 16.24
N GLU A 47 6.13 2.30 15.44
CA GLU A 47 7.38 2.96 15.86
C GLU A 47 7.07 4.10 16.85
N SER A 48 7.96 4.32 17.81
CA SER A 48 7.87 5.46 18.72
C SER A 48 8.18 6.79 18.02
N ILE A 49 7.78 7.91 18.64
CA ILE A 49 8.07 9.26 18.09
C ILE A 49 9.58 9.48 17.94
N ASP A 50 10.37 9.04 18.91
CA ASP A 50 11.83 9.20 18.88
C ASP A 50 12.45 8.38 17.74
N GLU A 51 11.99 7.13 17.53
CA GLU A 51 12.41 6.31 16.38
C GLU A 51 12.01 6.93 15.06
N LEU A 52 10.82 7.53 14.98
CA LEU A 52 10.36 8.21 13.77
C LEU A 52 11.21 9.44 13.45
N ALA A 53 11.53 10.25 14.46
CA ALA A 53 12.34 11.46 14.32
C ALA A 53 13.80 11.17 13.94
N LEU A 54 14.35 10.04 14.39
CA LEU A 54 15.72 9.62 14.08
C LEU A 54 15.87 9.00 12.70
N ASN A 55 14.85 8.27 12.22
CA ASN A 55 14.99 7.42 11.02
C ASN A 55 14.37 8.00 9.75
N TYR A 56 13.51 9.03 9.84
CA TYR A 56 12.78 9.54 8.69
C TYR A 56 12.84 11.06 8.56
N SER A 57 12.90 11.53 7.31
CA SER A 57 12.74 12.94 6.99
C SER A 57 11.27 13.38 7.10
N ALA A 58 11.05 14.69 7.20
CA ALA A 58 9.69 15.26 7.21
C ALA A 58 8.87 14.88 5.96
N GLU A 59 9.51 14.70 4.80
CA GLU A 59 8.85 14.26 3.57
C GLU A 59 8.47 12.78 3.65
N GLN A 60 9.37 11.93 4.13
CA GLN A 60 9.08 10.50 4.33
C GLN A 60 7.98 10.26 5.37
N LEU A 61 7.91 11.10 6.41
CA LEU A 61 6.82 11.06 7.39
C LEU A 61 5.47 11.41 6.75
N LYS A 62 5.42 12.36 5.82
CA LYS A 62 4.18 12.67 5.06
C LYS A 62 3.75 11.51 4.16
N ASP A 63 4.70 10.83 3.52
CA ASP A 63 4.36 9.67 2.69
C ASP A 63 3.88 8.49 3.53
N LYS A 64 4.48 8.27 4.71
CA LYS A 64 3.96 7.30 5.69
C LYS A 64 2.57 7.65 6.18
N GLU A 65 2.29 8.93 6.45
CA GLU A 65 0.97 9.41 6.83
C GLU A 65 -0.07 9.04 5.76
N LYS A 66 0.20 9.36 4.49
CA LYS A 66 -0.66 8.94 3.36
C LYS A 66 -0.83 7.43 3.25
N GLU A 67 0.24 6.67 3.49
CA GLU A 67 0.18 5.20 3.51
C GLU A 67 -0.77 4.71 4.60
N ILE A 68 -0.65 5.26 5.82
CA ILE A 68 -1.50 4.94 6.97
C ILE A 68 -2.96 5.30 6.69
N GLU A 69 -3.23 6.47 6.12
CA GLU A 69 -4.58 6.87 5.70
C GLU A 69 -5.18 5.87 4.70
N CYS A 70 -4.39 5.44 3.72
CA CYS A 70 -4.84 4.46 2.74
C CYS A 70 -5.07 3.07 3.37
N ASN A 71 -4.22 2.66 4.30
CA ASN A 71 -4.38 1.42 5.08
C ASN A 71 -5.71 1.45 5.86
N LEU A 72 -5.97 2.54 6.59
CA LEU A 72 -7.21 2.74 7.34
C LEU A 72 -8.44 2.72 6.45
N ARG A 73 -8.36 3.34 5.26
CA ARG A 73 -9.47 3.33 4.31
C ARG A 73 -9.79 1.90 3.85
N ASN A 74 -8.78 1.13 3.45
CA ASN A 74 -8.99 -0.25 3.00
C ASN A 74 -9.56 -1.15 4.10
N ILE A 75 -9.06 -1.03 5.33
CA ILE A 75 -9.59 -1.77 6.48
C ILE A 75 -11.07 -1.40 6.74
N SER A 76 -11.39 -0.11 6.68
CA SER A 76 -12.77 0.38 6.90
C SER A 76 -13.74 -0.14 5.84
N GLU A 77 -13.36 -0.11 4.56
CA GLU A 77 -14.21 -0.62 3.48
C GLU A 77 -14.37 -2.15 3.58
N ARG A 78 -13.32 -2.89 3.95
CA ARG A 78 -13.46 -4.34 4.16
C ARG A 78 -14.37 -4.66 5.33
N LYS A 79 -14.30 -3.90 6.43
CA LYS A 79 -15.24 -4.03 7.55
C LYS A 79 -16.69 -3.83 7.09
N LYS A 80 -16.97 -2.83 6.24
CA LYS A 80 -18.33 -2.62 5.71
C LYS A 80 -18.81 -3.80 4.88
N SER A 81 -17.97 -4.28 3.96
CA SER A 81 -18.30 -5.45 3.14
C SER A 81 -18.60 -6.69 3.99
N LEU A 82 -17.78 -6.98 5.01
CA LEU A 82 -18.03 -8.10 5.93
C LEU A 82 -19.35 -7.94 6.70
N LEU A 83 -19.68 -6.72 7.13
CA LEU A 83 -20.95 -6.45 7.81
C LEU A 83 -22.16 -6.63 6.87
N GLU A 84 -22.02 -6.30 5.60
CA GLU A 84 -23.06 -6.56 4.59
C GLU A 84 -23.23 -8.05 4.30
N GLU A 85 -22.12 -8.80 4.22
CA GLU A 85 -22.14 -10.26 4.08
C GLU A 85 -22.83 -10.93 5.28
N LEU A 86 -22.50 -10.51 6.51
CA LEU A 86 -23.16 -11.00 7.73
C LEU A 86 -24.67 -10.73 7.72
N LYS A 87 -25.09 -9.50 7.35
CA LYS A 87 -26.52 -9.17 7.25
C LYS A 87 -27.25 -10.06 6.25
N LYS A 88 -26.65 -10.35 5.09
CA LYS A 88 -27.24 -11.25 4.08
C LYS A 88 -27.38 -12.68 4.58
N MET A 89 -26.47 -13.15 5.43
CA MET A 89 -26.57 -14.48 6.05
C MET A 89 -27.67 -14.54 7.12
N ASP A 90 -27.91 -13.44 7.83
CA ASP A 90 -28.95 -13.34 8.86
C ASP A 90 -30.36 -13.08 8.29
N GLU A 91 -30.49 -12.75 7.00
CA GLU A 91 -31.79 -12.57 6.37
C GLU A 91 -32.55 -13.92 6.32
N PRO A 92 -33.76 -14.00 6.90
CA PRO A 92 -34.53 -15.23 6.90
C PRO A 92 -34.86 -15.60 5.45
N ILE A 93 -34.55 -16.85 5.07
CA ILE A 93 -34.96 -17.42 3.78
C ILE A 93 -36.49 -17.34 3.71
N LYS A 94 -37.01 -16.38 2.96
CA LYS A 94 -38.44 -16.32 2.63
C LYS A 94 -38.73 -17.54 1.74
N LYS A 95 -39.28 -18.59 2.34
CA LYS A 95 -39.90 -19.72 1.63
C LYS A 95 -41.30 -19.34 1.16
#